data_AF-A0A728W539-F1
#
_entry.id   AF-A0A728W539-F1
#
_cell.length_a   1.000
_cell.length_b   1.000
_cell.length_c   1.000
_cell.angle_alpha   90.00
_cell.angle_beta   90.00
_cell.angle_gamma   90.00
#
_symmetry.space_group_name_H-M   'P 1'
#
loop_
_entity.id
_entity.type
_entity.pdbx_description
1 polymer ?
#
loop_
_entity_poly.entity_id
_entity_poly.type
_entity_poly.pdbx_seq_one_letter_code
_entity_poly.pdbx_strand_id
1 'polypeptide(L)'
;MFNEVHSSHGHTLLLITKPSLQATALLQHLKQSLAITGKLHNIQRSLEDISASCIVLMDMMEADKKLIHYWQDNLSRKNNNIKTLLLNTPDDYPYR
;
A
#
# COMPACT_ATOMS: atom_id res chain seq x y z
N MET A 1 15.84 6.61 27.18
CA MET A 1 15.23 7.78 26.54
C MET A 1 14.20 7.24 25.56
N PHE A 2 12.92 7.38 25.92
CA PHE A 2 11.70 6.95 25.21
C PHE A 2 11.73 5.62 24.43
N ASN A 3 11.55 4.51 25.15
CA ASN A 3 10.90 3.33 24.58
C ASN A 3 9.41 3.67 24.44
N GLU A 4 9.02 4.23 23.31
CA GLU A 4 7.63 4.19 22.91
C GLU A 4 7.27 2.72 22.75
N VAL A 5 6.47 2.20 23.68
CA VAL A 5 5.80 0.91 23.53
C VAL A 5 4.89 1.09 22.31
N HIS A 6 5.41 0.78 21.11
CA HIS A 6 4.61 0.74 19.91
C HIS A 6 3.51 -0.27 20.17
N SER A 7 2.31 0.25 20.42
CA SER A 7 1.13 -0.56 20.41
C SER A 7 1.03 -1.15 19.01
N SER A 8 1.37 -2.43 18.88
CA SER A 8 1.23 -3.24 17.68
C SER A 8 -0.26 -3.51 17.41
N HIS A 9 -1.06 -2.45 17.40
CA HIS A 9 -2.50 -2.50 17.19
C HIS A 9 -2.77 -2.24 15.71
N GLY A 10 -2.91 -3.34 14.96
CA GLY A 10 -3.82 -3.44 13.81
C GLY A 10 -3.31 -2.96 12.45
N HIS A 11 -2.14 -2.33 12.33
CA HIS A 11 -1.69 -1.84 11.03
C HIS A 11 -1.09 -2.98 10.19
N THR A 12 -1.57 -3.11 8.95
CA THR A 12 -1.08 -4.10 7.97
C THR A 12 -0.70 -3.39 6.68
N LEU A 13 0.39 -3.81 6.06
CA LEU A 13 0.82 -3.29 4.76
C LEU A 13 0.11 -4.04 3.62
N LEU A 14 -0.38 -3.27 2.65
CA LEU A 14 -0.83 -3.80 1.37
C LEU A 14 -0.01 -3.16 0.25
N LEU A 15 0.90 -3.92 -0.33
CA LEU A 15 1.67 -3.48 -1.48
C LEU A 15 0.90 -3.82 -2.76
N ILE A 16 0.40 -2.80 -3.45
CA ILE A 16 -0.31 -2.93 -4.73
C ILE A 16 0.67 -2.58 -5.86
N THR A 17 1.11 -3.60 -6.58
CA THR A 17 2.08 -3.48 -7.67
C THR A 17 1.95 -4.68 -8.62
N LYS A 18 2.78 -4.74 -9.66
CA LYS A 18 2.96 -5.94 -10.48
C LYS A 18 3.70 -7.02 -9.67
N PRO A 19 3.12 -8.22 -9.48
CA PRO A 19 3.77 -9.29 -8.73
C PRO A 19 5.13 -9.65 -9.33
N SER A 20 6.14 -9.63 -8.48
CA SER A 20 7.53 -9.85 -8.88
C SER A 20 8.39 -10.24 -7.67
N LEU A 21 9.60 -10.74 -7.94
CA LEU A 21 10.54 -11.10 -6.89
C LEU A 21 10.99 -9.87 -6.12
N GLN A 22 11.29 -8.76 -6.82
CA GLN A 22 11.68 -7.50 -6.21
C GLN A 22 10.57 -6.91 -5.32
N ALA A 23 9.30 -6.99 -5.75
CA ALA A 23 8.18 -6.53 -4.93
C ALA A 23 8.02 -7.39 -3.66
N THR A 24 8.25 -8.71 -3.77
CA THR A 24 8.22 -9.62 -2.62
C THR A 24 9.35 -9.32 -1.65
N ALA A 25 10.57 -9.10 -2.15
CA ALA A 25 11.73 -8.75 -1.35
C ALA A 25 11.53 -7.41 -0.63
N LEU A 26 11.02 -6.38 -1.33
CA LEU A 26 10.66 -5.10 -0.75
C LEU A 26 9.62 -5.26 0.37
N LEU A 27 8.54 -6.01 0.12
CA LEU A 27 7.52 -6.25 1.14
C LEU A 27 8.09 -6.99 2.36
N GLN A 28 8.94 -7.99 2.16
CA GLN A 28 9.60 -8.71 3.26
C GLN A 28 10.50 -7.78 4.08
N HIS A 29 11.30 -6.95 3.40
CA HIS A 29 12.16 -5.97 4.06
C HIS A 29 11.35 -4.95 4.88
N LEU A 30 10.25 -4.44 4.34
CA LEU A 30 9.36 -3.51 5.05
C LEU A 30 8.69 -4.18 6.26
N LYS A 31 8.20 -5.42 6.12
CA LYS A 31 7.62 -6.18 7.23
C LYS A 31 8.61 -6.38 8.38
N GLN A 32 9.87 -6.71 8.05
CA GLN A 32 10.93 -6.91 9.04
C GLN A 32 11.33 -5.60 9.71
N SER A 33 11.54 -4.54 8.92
CA SER A 33 12.03 -3.25 9.42
C SER A 33 11.00 -2.52 10.28
N LEU A 34 9.71 -2.69 9.96
CA LEU A 34 8.60 -2.03 10.67
C LEU A 34 7.91 -2.95 11.69
N ALA A 35 8.31 -4.22 11.78
CA ALA A 35 7.68 -5.25 12.62
C ALA A 35 6.14 -5.37 12.43
N ILE A 36 5.66 -5.25 11.19
CA ILE A 36 4.23 -5.37 10.84
C ILE A 36 3.96 -6.48 9.83
N THR A 37 2.69 -6.90 9.76
CA THR A 37 2.23 -7.84 8.74
C THR A 37 2.04 -7.13 7.40
N GLY A 38 2.03 -7.90 6.31
CA GLY A 38 1.65 -7.33 5.02
C GLY A 38 1.43 -8.37 3.94
N LYS A 39 0.74 -7.94 2.88
CA LYS A 39 0.37 -8.73 1.71
C LYS A 39 0.75 -7.99 0.43
N LEU A 40 1.10 -8.77 -0.60
CA LEU A 40 1.29 -8.28 -1.95
C LEU A 40 -0.01 -8.52 -2.73
N HIS A 41 -0.47 -7.51 -3.44
CA HIS A 41 -1.64 -7.59 -4.31
C HIS A 41 -1.28 -7.15 -5.72
N ASN A 42 -1.81 -7.88 -6.70
CA ASN A 42 -1.61 -7.56 -8.11
C ASN A 42 -2.45 -6.35 -8.49
N ILE A 43 -1.81 -5.27 -8.94
CA ILE A 43 -2.48 -4.02 -9.34
C ILE A 43 -3.57 -4.20 -10.41
N GLN A 44 -3.47 -5.24 -11.24
CA GLN A 44 -4.45 -5.53 -12.30
C GLN A 44 -5.63 -6.38 -11.83
N ARG A 45 -5.61 -6.91 -10.60
CA ARG A 45 -6.69 -7.74 -10.06
C ARG A 45 -7.57 -6.91 -9.13
N SER A 46 -8.87 -7.21 -9.16
CA SER A 46 -9.81 -6.64 -8.21
C SER A 46 -9.48 -7.02 -6.77
N LEU A 47 -9.88 -6.17 -5.84
CA LEU A 47 -9.72 -6.40 -4.41
C LEU A 47 -11.03 -6.10 -3.70
N GLU A 48 -11.62 -7.13 -3.10
CA GLU A 48 -12.91 -7.05 -2.45
C GLU A 48 -12.77 -6.66 -0.97
N ASP A 49 -11.82 -7.31 -0.27
CA ASP A 49 -11.58 -7.11 1.15
C ASP A 49 -10.25 -6.40 1.44
N ILE A 50 -10.37 -5.25 2.11
CA ILE A 50 -9.26 -4.49 2.66
C ILE A 50 -9.47 -4.46 4.17
N SER A 51 -8.46 -4.92 4.92
CA SER A 51 -8.51 -4.92 6.38
C SER A 51 -8.62 -3.48 6.92
N ALA A 52 -9.30 -3.31 8.06
CA ALA A 52 -9.27 -2.05 8.79
C ALA A 52 -7.83 -1.71 9.21
N SER A 53 -7.48 -0.42 9.23
CA SER A 53 -6.13 0.07 9.53
C SER A 53 -5.04 -0.37 8.53
N CYS A 54 -5.43 -0.63 7.28
CA CYS A 54 -4.50 -0.97 6.22
C CYS A 54 -3.70 0.26 5.72
N ILE A 55 -2.39 0.08 5.55
CA ILE A 55 -1.51 1.02 4.88
C ILE A 55 -1.27 0.50 3.48
N VAL A 56 -1.86 1.16 2.49
CA VAL A 56 -1.76 0.83 1.07
C VAL A 56 -0.55 1.54 0.48
N LEU A 57 0.39 0.78 -0.07
CA LEU A 57 1.47 1.30 -0.91
C LEU A 57 1.09 1.07 -2.37
N MET A 58 0.76 2.14 -3.09
CA MET A 58 0.34 2.10 -4.49
C MET A 58 1.52 2.43 -5.39
N ASP A 59 1.95 1.48 -6.23
CA ASP A 59 3.04 1.68 -7.17
C ASP A 59 2.58 2.45 -8.42
N MET A 60 2.98 3.72 -8.50
CA MET A 60 2.57 4.62 -9.57
C MET A 60 3.27 4.35 -10.90
N MET A 61 4.41 3.65 -10.91
CA MET A 61 5.09 3.25 -12.15
C MET A 61 4.30 2.19 -12.94
N GLU A 62 3.50 1.38 -12.24
CA GLU A 62 2.66 0.33 -12.84
C GLU A 62 1.21 0.80 -13.08
N ALA A 63 0.84 1.99 -12.59
CA ALA A 63 -0.52 2.50 -12.62
C ALA A 63 -0.76 3.41 -13.83
N ASP A 64 -1.51 2.91 -14.82
CA ASP A 64 -2.04 3.77 -15.88
C ASP A 64 -3.25 4.59 -15.41
N LYS A 65 -3.73 5.52 -16.26
CA LYS A 65 -4.89 6.37 -15.92
C LYS A 65 -6.13 5.57 -15.53
N LYS A 66 -6.37 4.40 -16.15
CA LYS A 66 -7.54 3.56 -15.85
C LYS A 66 -7.41 2.89 -14.49
N LEU A 67 -6.22 2.37 -14.18
CA LEU A 67 -5.90 1.75 -12.89
C LEU A 67 -5.94 2.79 -11.76
N ILE A 68 -5.43 4.00 -11.99
CA ILE A 68 -5.51 5.10 -11.02
C ILE A 68 -6.98 5.39 -10.67
N HIS A 69 -7.84 5.59 -11.67
CA HIS A 69 -9.27 5.83 -11.44
C HIS A 69 -9.93 4.65 -10.73
N TYR A 70 -9.66 3.41 -11.18
CA TYR A 70 -10.19 2.21 -10.54
C TYR A 70 -9.81 2.13 -9.06
N TRP A 71 -8.53 2.31 -8.72
CA TRP A 71 -8.08 2.21 -7.33
C TRP A 71 -8.54 3.39 -6.48
N GLN A 72 -8.63 4.60 -7.02
CA GLN A 72 -9.24 5.74 -6.33
C GLN A 72 -10.70 5.46 -5.95
N ASP A 73 -11.50 4.94 -6.89
CA ASP A 73 -12.90 4.60 -6.64
C ASP A 73 -13.07 3.48 -5.61
N ASN A 74 -12.19 2.49 -5.60
CA ASN A 74 -12.26 1.38 -4.64
C ASN A 74 -11.77 1.78 -3.24
N LEU A 75 -10.67 2.53 -3.16
CA LEU A 75 -10.07 2.94 -1.88
C LEU A 75 -10.88 4.03 -1.19
N SER A 76 -11.46 4.97 -1.94
CA SER A 76 -12.28 6.06 -1.37
C SER A 76 -13.52 5.54 -0.63
N ARG A 77 -14.09 4.40 -1.06
CA ARG A 77 -15.24 3.75 -0.40
C ARG A 77 -14.92 3.20 1.00
N LYS A 78 -13.65 3.07 1.38
CA LYS A 78 -13.24 2.45 2.66
C LYS A 78 -13.11 3.46 3.81
N ASN A 79 -13.62 4.69 3.65
CA ASN A 79 -13.90 5.72 4.68
C ASN A 79 -12.90 5.79 5.85
N ASN A 80 -11.79 6.53 5.65
CA ASN A 80 -10.80 6.97 6.65
C ASN A 80 -10.07 5.90 7.49
N ASN A 81 -10.43 4.62 7.35
CA ASN A 81 -9.76 3.52 8.06
C ASN A 81 -8.53 2.98 7.33
N ILE A 82 -8.19 3.55 6.18
CA ILE A 82 -7.01 3.16 5.40
C ILE A 82 -6.15 4.39 5.11
N LYS A 83 -4.84 4.17 5.03
CA LYS A 83 -3.88 5.20 4.62
C LYS A 83 -3.29 4.79 3.29
N THR A 84 -3.32 5.67 2.29
CA THR A 84 -2.73 5.41 0.97
C THR A 84 -1.47 6.24 0.82
N LEU A 85 -0.34 5.58 0.51
CA LEU A 85 0.90 6.22 0.13
C LEU A 85 1.22 5.85 -1.31
N LEU A 86 1.72 6.83 -2.06
CA LEU A 86 2.17 6.63 -3.43
C LEU A 86 3.66 6.21 -3.40
N LEU A 87 3.97 5.16 -4.13
CA LEU A 87 5.31 4.61 -4.30
C LEU A 87 5.75 4.83 -5.76
N ASN A 88 7.04 5.08 -5.96
CA ASN A 88 7.62 5.32 -7.29
C ASN A 88 6.85 6.39 -8.08
N THR A 89 6.43 7.46 -7.40
CA THR A 89 5.68 8.55 -8.03
C THR A 89 6.53 9.25 -9.10
N PRO A 90 6.04 9.36 -10.35
CA PRO A 90 6.71 10.09 -11.41
C PRO A 90 7.01 11.55 -11.02
N ASP A 91 8.07 12.12 -11.61
CA ASP A 91 8.47 13.49 -11.33
C ASP A 91 7.45 14.54 -11.79
N ASP A 92 6.66 14.21 -12.81
CA ASP A 92 5.58 15.04 -13.37
C ASP A 92 4.24 14.87 -12.64
N TYR A 93 4.21 14.17 -11.49
CA TYR A 93 2.99 14.02 -10.72
C TYR A 93 2.52 15.38 -10.15
N PRO A 94 1.27 15.81 -10.45
CA PRO A 94 0.85 17.20 -10.26
C PRO A 94 0.63 17.64 -8.80
N TYR A 95 0.72 16.73 -7.83
CA TYR A 95 0.41 17.00 -6.40
C TYR A 95 1.59 16.65 -5.49
N ARG A 96 2.82 16.80 -5.99
CA ARG A 96 4.04 16.51 -5.24
C ARG A 96 4.42 17.65 -4.29
#